data_AF-A0A2J6QHX7-F1
#
_entry.id   AF-A0A2J6QHX7-F1
#
_cell.length_a   1.000
_cell.length_b   1.000
_cell.length_c   1.000
_cell.angle_alpha   90.00
_cell.angle_beta   90.00
_cell.angle_gamma   90.00
#
_symmetry.space_group_name_H-M   'P 1'
#
loop_
_entity.id
_entity.type
_entity.pdbx_description
1 polymer ?
#
loop_
_entity_poly.entity_id
_entity_poly.type
_entity_poly.pdbx_seq_one_letter_code
_entity_poly.pdbx_strand_id
1 'polypeptide(L)'
;MANSAYTLGRCSCPCDHHRKCGIKVFSKWRRMEMENVCRDQWITLAPVFENLAHYNFEDNVILPFIDDKERFPDEIKKGGYSEVWATRIHPAHQKILQSAHPRGPLVAIKRLFSREEKDFEQERHMLVSLTRKDHRHLVKLVTTYKFNGHYHLLCPMAKANLRDYWKVWKVTQLREKDKSYLWALINIAGIASGLNLIHNFETLHRAEPDKTNSTISQSRPSWKFRMTLAPSEESFGRHGDLKPENILWVTDTEGINDAGVLQISDFGLGRFHRFESKSKADPKNINGSPTYVPPELPLERPISREYDIWSLGCIFLEFITWLLEGQDGLDDFSDARKEKANDGIEDDTYYILYNAESGLEGKVREGVTKWMERLRQDHCCSEMILDLLHVVQDRMLIANPKDRVKADELESLIQNMVRKAKGSTFYLLGY
;
A
#
# COMPACT_ATOMS: atom_id res chain seq x y z
N MET A 1 -30.98 16.88 28.86
CA MET A 1 -31.90 16.94 27.71
C MET A 1 -31.25 17.81 26.66
N ALA A 2 -30.79 17.19 25.58
CA ALA A 2 -29.94 17.83 24.57
C ALA A 2 -30.77 18.73 23.64
N ASN A 3 -30.48 20.02 23.64
CA ASN A 3 -30.91 20.92 22.58
C ASN A 3 -30.03 20.65 21.35
N SER A 4 -30.52 19.82 20.44
CA SER A 4 -30.00 19.74 19.08
C SER A 4 -30.17 21.11 18.43
N ALA A 5 -29.07 21.86 18.31
CA ALA A 5 -29.05 23.11 17.59
C ALA A 5 -29.31 22.83 16.11
N TYR A 6 -30.45 23.31 15.63
CA TYR A 6 -30.97 23.15 14.28
C TYR A 6 -29.95 23.51 13.20
N THR A 7 -29.63 22.53 12.35
CA THR A 7 -28.82 22.65 11.13
C THR A 7 -29.61 23.33 10.01
N LEU A 8 -29.98 24.59 10.25
CA LEU A 8 -30.28 25.58 9.23
C LEU A 8 -29.64 26.91 9.68
N GLY A 9 -28.34 27.03 9.45
CA GLY A 9 -27.60 28.27 9.60
C GLY A 9 -26.68 28.37 10.81
N ARG A 10 -25.49 27.77 10.74
CA ARG A 10 -24.31 28.43 11.32
C ARG A 10 -23.96 29.61 10.42
N CYS A 11 -24.62 30.73 10.63
CA CYS A 11 -24.10 32.02 10.20
C CYS A 11 -23.04 32.43 11.22
N SER A 12 -21.81 32.69 10.80
CA SER A 12 -20.74 33.30 11.61
C SER A 12 -21.04 34.78 11.90
N CYS A 13 -22.23 35.04 12.45
CA CYS A 13 -22.74 36.36 12.75
C CYS A 13 -22.65 36.63 14.26
N PRO A 14 -22.00 37.73 14.70
CA PRO A 14 -21.73 38.01 16.11
C PRO A 14 -22.92 38.67 16.87
N CYS A 15 -24.16 38.50 16.42
CA CYS A 15 -25.32 39.19 17.03
C CYS A 15 -26.15 38.30 17.97
N ASP A 16 -26.54 38.83 19.15
CA ASP A 16 -27.32 38.14 20.18
C ASP A 16 -28.79 37.85 19.80
N HIS A 17 -29.27 38.31 18.62
CA HIS A 17 -30.67 38.16 18.18
C HIS A 17 -30.75 37.59 16.75
N HIS A 18 -30.62 36.26 16.63
CA HIS A 18 -30.60 35.52 15.36
C HIS A 18 -31.90 35.56 14.51
N ARG A 19 -33.00 36.21 14.96
CA ARG A 19 -34.24 36.34 14.19
C ARG A 19 -34.09 37.09 12.86
N LYS A 20 -33.05 37.92 12.70
CA LYS A 20 -32.78 38.69 11.48
C LYS A 20 -31.66 38.11 10.60
N CYS A 21 -30.92 37.11 11.08
CA CYS A 21 -29.79 36.51 10.34
C CYS A 21 -30.12 35.15 9.70
N GLY A 22 -31.33 34.63 9.90
CA GLY A 22 -31.78 33.37 9.29
C GLY A 22 -31.99 33.51 7.77
N ILE A 23 -31.86 32.40 7.05
CA ILE A 23 -32.21 32.31 5.62
C ILE A 23 -33.66 32.77 5.49
N LYS A 24 -33.89 33.93 4.83
CA LYS A 24 -35.20 34.64 4.79
C LYS A 24 -36.36 33.75 4.36
N VAL A 25 -36.10 32.69 3.60
CA VAL A 25 -37.11 31.71 3.17
C VAL A 25 -37.85 31.07 4.35
N PHE A 26 -37.19 30.86 5.50
CA PHE A 26 -37.78 30.22 6.67
C PHE A 26 -38.50 31.19 7.61
N SER A 27 -38.47 32.51 7.35
CA SER A 27 -39.10 33.49 8.25
C SER A 27 -40.62 33.36 8.34
N LYS A 28 -41.24 32.68 7.38
CA LYS A 28 -42.67 32.39 7.32
C LYS A 28 -43.03 30.97 7.76
N TRP A 29 -42.04 30.14 8.09
CA TRP A 29 -42.24 28.73 8.40
C TRP A 29 -42.58 28.56 9.87
N ARG A 30 -43.48 27.62 10.16
CA ARG A 30 -43.77 27.19 11.52
C ARG A 30 -42.58 26.41 12.08
N ARG A 31 -42.41 26.46 13.40
CA ARG A 31 -41.33 25.73 14.10
C ARG A 31 -41.29 24.25 13.74
N MET A 32 -42.45 23.60 13.69
CA MET A 32 -42.57 22.19 13.30
C MET A 32 -42.13 21.92 11.85
N GLU A 33 -42.36 22.86 10.93
CA GLU A 33 -41.93 22.73 9.53
C GLU A 33 -40.40 22.84 9.42
N MET A 34 -39.78 23.74 10.20
CA MET A 34 -38.32 23.84 10.29
C MET A 34 -37.70 22.60 10.95
N GLU A 35 -38.31 22.09 12.01
CA GLU A 35 -37.91 20.84 12.69
C GLU A 35 -37.96 19.64 11.72
N ASN A 36 -39.03 19.50 10.94
CA ASN A 36 -39.15 18.44 9.93
C ASN A 36 -38.07 18.55 8.85
N VAL A 37 -37.80 19.75 8.32
CA VAL A 37 -36.71 19.90 7.33
C VAL A 37 -35.35 19.62 7.94
N CYS A 38 -35.06 20.09 9.15
CA CYS A 38 -33.78 19.81 9.79
C CYS A 38 -33.56 18.30 10.01
N ARG A 39 -34.63 17.56 10.29
CA ARG A 39 -34.64 16.11 10.44
C ARG A 39 -34.49 15.39 9.09
N ASP A 40 -35.26 15.79 8.09
CA ASP A 40 -35.44 15.01 6.86
C ASP A 40 -34.53 15.45 5.70
N GLN A 41 -33.90 16.63 5.78
CA GLN A 41 -33.07 17.20 4.70
C GLN A 41 -31.99 16.23 4.21
N TRP A 42 -31.41 15.45 5.13
CA TRP A 42 -30.30 14.53 4.86
C TRP A 42 -30.59 13.51 3.76
N ILE A 43 -31.87 13.13 3.58
CA ILE A 43 -32.32 12.18 2.54
C ILE A 43 -32.11 12.75 1.14
N THR A 44 -32.07 14.07 1.00
CA THR A 44 -31.97 14.77 -0.29
C THR A 44 -30.60 15.41 -0.55
N LEU A 45 -29.68 15.33 0.42
CA LEU A 45 -28.40 16.02 0.41
C LEU A 45 -27.20 15.08 0.23
N ALA A 46 -27.42 13.89 -0.35
CA ALA A 46 -26.33 12.96 -0.62
C ALA A 46 -25.27 13.62 -1.53
N PRO A 47 -23.98 13.62 -1.15
CA PRO A 47 -22.94 14.37 -1.85
C PRO A 47 -22.65 13.80 -3.24
N VAL A 48 -22.08 14.63 -4.12
CA VAL A 48 -21.54 14.20 -5.41
C VAL A 48 -20.01 14.28 -5.31
N PHE A 49 -19.33 13.15 -5.46
CA PHE A 49 -17.87 13.13 -5.36
C PHE A 49 -17.21 13.69 -6.62
N GLU A 50 -16.31 14.64 -6.39
CA GLU A 50 -15.40 15.23 -7.38
C GLU A 50 -13.97 14.66 -7.25
N ASN A 51 -13.24 14.69 -8.36
CA ASN A 51 -11.91 14.10 -8.47
C ASN A 51 -10.91 14.79 -7.53
N LEU A 52 -10.25 13.99 -6.69
CA LEU A 52 -9.22 14.38 -5.71
C LEU A 52 -9.66 15.41 -4.67
N ALA A 53 -10.97 15.63 -4.51
CA ALA A 53 -11.52 16.53 -3.50
C ALA A 53 -11.39 15.94 -2.09
N HIS A 54 -11.41 16.82 -1.09
CA HIS A 54 -11.56 16.46 0.32
C HIS A 54 -12.86 17.05 0.86
N TYR A 55 -13.67 16.22 1.52
CA TYR A 55 -14.92 16.63 2.14
C TYR A 55 -14.84 16.49 3.66
N ASN A 56 -15.45 17.42 4.39
CA ASN A 56 -15.69 17.27 5.82
C ASN A 56 -17.20 17.19 6.05
N PHE A 57 -17.69 15.97 6.26
CA PHE A 57 -19.12 15.71 6.35
C PHE A 57 -19.63 15.80 7.79
N GLU A 58 -20.86 16.29 7.92
CA GLU A 58 -21.63 16.19 9.17
C GLU A 58 -22.07 14.74 9.42
N ASP A 59 -22.18 14.36 10.69
CA ASP A 59 -22.46 12.98 11.11
C ASP A 59 -23.81 12.42 10.61
N ASN A 60 -24.75 13.31 10.25
CA ASN A 60 -26.06 12.91 9.72
C ASN A 60 -26.11 12.75 8.20
N VAL A 61 -25.01 13.03 7.48
CA VAL A 61 -25.01 12.93 6.02
C VAL A 61 -25.31 11.50 5.57
N ILE A 62 -26.12 11.35 4.52
CA ILE A 62 -26.30 10.07 3.85
C ILE A 62 -25.28 10.01 2.71
N LEU A 63 -24.30 9.12 2.84
CA LEU A 63 -23.27 8.91 1.81
C LEU A 63 -23.86 8.15 0.61
N PRO A 64 -23.41 8.42 -0.62
CA PRO A 64 -24.02 7.91 -1.84
C PRO A 64 -23.52 6.49 -2.19
N PHE A 65 -23.41 5.64 -1.17
CA PHE A 65 -22.89 4.29 -1.28
C PHE A 65 -24.02 3.27 -1.40
N ILE A 66 -23.85 2.32 -2.32
CA ILE A 66 -24.73 1.19 -2.56
C ILE A 66 -24.00 -0.06 -2.07
N ASP A 67 -24.71 -0.92 -1.33
CA ASP A 67 -24.18 -2.16 -0.79
C ASP A 67 -22.95 -1.94 0.14
N ASP A 68 -23.00 -0.89 0.96
CA ASP A 68 -21.89 -0.50 1.85
C ASP A 68 -21.57 -1.60 2.88
N LYS A 69 -20.38 -2.19 2.71
CA LYS A 69 -19.94 -3.33 3.50
C LYS A 69 -19.46 -2.98 4.91
N GLU A 70 -19.40 -1.70 5.29
CA GLU A 70 -19.03 -1.28 6.65
C GLU A 70 -19.87 -1.99 7.74
N ARG A 71 -21.12 -2.35 7.42
CA ARG A 71 -22.05 -3.01 8.35
C ARG A 71 -21.77 -4.50 8.56
N PHE A 72 -20.86 -5.10 7.80
CA PHE A 72 -20.53 -6.52 7.86
C PHE A 72 -19.07 -6.67 8.31
N PRO A 73 -18.81 -6.84 9.63
CA PRO A 73 -17.45 -6.89 10.18
C PRO A 73 -16.54 -7.92 9.50
N ASP A 74 -17.09 -9.05 9.06
CA ASP A 74 -16.35 -10.13 8.38
C ASP A 74 -15.84 -9.73 6.98
N GLU A 75 -16.40 -8.68 6.39
CA GLU A 75 -15.99 -8.16 5.08
C GLU A 75 -14.98 -7.00 5.18
N ILE A 76 -14.65 -6.56 6.40
CA ILE A 76 -13.67 -5.49 6.64
C ILE A 76 -12.29 -6.12 6.77
N LYS A 77 -11.40 -5.77 5.83
CA LYS A 77 -9.98 -6.09 5.94
C LYS A 77 -9.32 -5.11 6.92
N LYS A 78 -8.80 -5.63 8.04
CA LYS A 78 -8.09 -4.83 9.03
C LYS A 78 -6.58 -4.91 8.81
N GLY A 79 -5.94 -3.77 8.61
CA GLY A 79 -4.49 -3.62 8.66
C GLY A 79 -4.03 -3.10 10.02
N GLY A 80 -2.75 -2.76 10.14
CA GLY A 80 -2.20 -2.18 11.38
C GLY A 80 -2.67 -0.74 11.66
N TYR A 81 -3.05 0.00 10.61
CA TYR A 81 -3.29 1.46 10.67
C TYR A 81 -4.62 1.90 10.05
N SER A 82 -5.31 0.98 9.39
CA SER A 82 -6.55 1.27 8.69
C SER A 82 -7.43 0.03 8.56
N GLU A 83 -8.69 0.28 8.28
CA GLU A 83 -9.66 -0.71 7.83
C GLU A 83 -10.03 -0.43 6.39
N VAL A 84 -10.19 -1.48 5.60
CA VAL A 84 -10.55 -1.38 4.19
C VAL A 84 -11.75 -2.26 3.89
N TRP A 85 -12.76 -1.71 3.22
CA TRP A 85 -13.91 -2.46 2.73
C TRP A 85 -14.33 -1.99 1.34
N ALA A 86 -15.07 -2.84 0.64
CA ALA A 86 -15.59 -2.54 -0.69
C ALA A 86 -16.97 -1.89 -0.61
N THR A 87 -17.27 -1.00 -1.54
CA THR A 87 -18.62 -0.45 -1.75
C THR A 87 -18.81 -0.02 -3.19
N ARG A 88 -20.05 0.29 -3.60
CA ARG A 88 -20.33 0.94 -4.88
C ARG A 88 -20.75 2.38 -4.68
N ILE A 89 -20.30 3.27 -5.55
CA ILE A 89 -20.80 4.66 -5.57
C ILE A 89 -22.00 4.73 -6.53
N HIS A 90 -23.10 5.32 -6.08
CA HIS A 90 -24.26 5.52 -6.95
C HIS A 90 -23.87 6.33 -8.20
N PRO A 91 -24.25 5.92 -9.44
CA PRO A 91 -23.82 6.57 -10.67
C PRO A 91 -24.08 8.07 -10.74
N ALA A 92 -25.24 8.54 -10.25
CA ALA A 92 -25.59 9.97 -10.24
C ALA A 92 -24.73 10.84 -9.30
N HIS A 93 -23.98 10.22 -8.39
CA HIS A 93 -23.23 10.88 -7.33
C HIS A 93 -21.71 10.86 -7.57
N GLN A 94 -21.28 10.58 -8.80
CA GLN A 94 -19.88 10.66 -9.21
C GLN A 94 -19.78 10.79 -10.74
N LYS A 95 -18.73 11.46 -11.24
CA LYS A 95 -18.36 11.47 -12.66
C LYS A 95 -16.89 11.13 -12.89
N ILE A 96 -16.26 10.49 -11.90
CA ILE A 96 -14.81 10.27 -11.83
C ILE A 96 -14.44 8.92 -12.44
N LEU A 97 -15.17 7.86 -12.06
CA LEU A 97 -14.88 6.50 -12.44
C LEU A 97 -15.89 6.02 -13.48
N GLN A 98 -15.37 5.45 -14.57
CA GLN A 98 -16.19 4.74 -15.53
C GLN A 98 -16.62 3.39 -14.95
N SER A 99 -17.85 2.99 -15.24
CA SER A 99 -18.35 1.67 -14.87
C SER A 99 -19.41 1.22 -15.85
N ALA A 100 -19.26 0.00 -16.36
CA ALA A 100 -20.29 -0.67 -17.15
C ALA A 100 -21.36 -1.33 -16.24
N HIS A 101 -21.10 -1.45 -14.94
CA HIS A 101 -22.06 -2.01 -14.00
C HIS A 101 -23.19 -0.99 -13.70
N PRO A 102 -24.48 -1.37 -13.79
CA PRO A 102 -25.60 -0.44 -13.68
C PRO A 102 -25.71 0.24 -12.31
N ARG A 103 -25.22 -0.43 -11.24
CA ARG A 103 -25.14 0.14 -9.88
C ARG A 103 -23.91 1.05 -9.65
N GLY A 104 -23.12 1.34 -10.67
CA GLY A 104 -21.95 2.23 -10.56
C GLY A 104 -20.66 1.51 -10.17
N PRO A 105 -19.55 2.27 -10.11
CA PRO A 105 -18.19 1.76 -9.93
C PRO A 105 -18.01 1.11 -8.56
N LEU A 106 -17.21 0.03 -8.53
CA LEU A 106 -16.77 -0.60 -7.30
C LEU A 106 -15.50 0.11 -6.79
N VAL A 107 -15.49 0.49 -5.52
CA VAL A 107 -14.39 1.21 -4.87
C VAL A 107 -14.03 0.56 -3.55
N ALA A 108 -12.80 0.81 -3.11
CA ALA A 108 -12.33 0.51 -1.77
C ALA A 108 -12.40 1.79 -0.93
N ILE A 109 -13.04 1.72 0.24
CA ILE A 109 -12.91 2.74 1.29
C ILE A 109 -11.83 2.28 2.25
N LYS A 110 -10.81 3.12 2.45
CA LYS A 110 -9.79 2.96 3.49
C LYS A 110 -10.06 3.97 4.60
N ARG A 111 -10.49 3.50 5.77
CA ARG A 111 -10.65 4.31 6.99
C ARG A 111 -9.37 4.27 7.81
N LEU A 112 -8.81 5.44 8.12
CA LEU A 112 -7.64 5.56 8.99
C LEU A 112 -8.03 5.40 10.46
N PHE A 113 -7.19 4.69 11.22
CA PHE A 113 -7.31 4.64 12.68
C PHE A 113 -6.88 5.94 13.35
N SER A 114 -5.85 6.60 12.81
CA SER A 114 -5.46 7.93 13.28
C SER A 114 -6.58 8.92 13.01
N ARG A 115 -6.86 9.74 14.03
CA ARG A 115 -7.81 10.86 13.94
C ARG A 115 -7.10 12.20 13.82
N GLU A 116 -5.77 12.18 13.76
CA GLU A 116 -4.93 13.38 13.64
C GLU A 116 -4.93 13.88 12.19
N GLU A 117 -5.23 15.16 12.01
CA GLU A 117 -5.26 15.79 10.69
C GLU A 117 -3.88 15.80 10.01
N LYS A 118 -2.81 15.98 10.80
CA LYS A 118 -1.43 15.96 10.30
C LYS A 118 -1.09 14.62 9.62
N ASP A 119 -1.44 13.51 10.25
CA ASP A 119 -1.16 12.17 9.72
C ASP A 119 -1.96 11.92 8.42
N PHE A 120 -3.24 12.31 8.42
CA PHE A 120 -4.10 12.23 7.24
C PHE A 120 -3.56 13.06 6.07
N GLU A 121 -3.19 14.31 6.32
CA GLU A 121 -2.81 15.24 5.26
C GLU A 121 -1.46 14.87 4.63
N GLN A 122 -0.57 14.26 5.41
CA GLN A 122 0.66 13.67 4.89
C GLN A 122 0.38 12.52 3.90
N GLU A 123 -0.50 11.58 4.27
CA GLU A 123 -0.89 10.47 3.38
C GLU A 123 -1.65 10.97 2.14
N ARG A 124 -2.61 11.89 2.33
CA ARG A 124 -3.40 12.49 1.25
C ARG A 124 -2.53 13.24 0.26
N HIS A 125 -1.58 14.05 0.73
CA HIS A 125 -0.75 14.88 -0.14
C HIS A 125 0.05 14.06 -1.15
N MET A 126 0.69 12.97 -0.71
CA MET A 126 1.44 12.10 -1.61
C MET A 126 0.52 11.37 -2.56
N LEU A 127 -0.59 10.80 -2.07
CA LEU A 127 -1.55 10.10 -2.92
C LEU A 127 -2.12 11.01 -4.02
N VAL A 128 -2.48 12.25 -3.69
CA VAL A 128 -2.91 13.26 -4.67
C VAL A 128 -1.79 13.52 -5.69
N SER A 129 -0.56 13.70 -5.22
CA SER A 129 0.57 14.04 -6.08
C SER A 129 0.95 12.90 -7.01
N LEU A 130 1.03 11.66 -6.51
CA LEU A 130 1.31 10.46 -7.30
C LEU A 130 0.16 10.14 -8.26
N THR A 131 -1.09 10.34 -7.86
CA THR A 131 -2.24 10.16 -8.75
C THR A 131 -2.17 11.10 -9.94
N ARG A 132 -1.73 12.36 -9.74
CA ARG A 132 -1.53 13.34 -10.82
C ARG A 132 -0.40 12.97 -11.78
N LYS A 133 0.55 12.14 -11.38
CA LYS A 133 1.59 11.61 -12.28
C LYS A 133 1.08 10.51 -13.22
N ASP A 134 -0.14 10.02 -12.96
CA ASP A 134 -0.85 9.03 -13.79
C ASP A 134 -0.04 7.74 -14.08
N HIS A 135 0.75 7.30 -13.10
CA HIS A 135 1.57 6.11 -13.26
C HIS A 135 0.74 4.83 -13.16
N ARG A 136 0.80 3.96 -14.18
CA ARG A 136 -0.03 2.75 -14.28
C ARG A 136 0.13 1.77 -13.11
N HIS A 137 1.32 1.70 -12.53
CA HIS A 137 1.67 0.77 -11.44
C HIS A 137 1.62 1.42 -10.05
N LEU A 138 0.92 2.54 -9.88
CA LEU A 138 0.66 3.15 -8.58
C LEU A 138 -0.86 3.24 -8.35
N VAL A 139 -1.31 2.97 -7.12
CA VAL A 139 -2.72 3.13 -6.77
C VAL A 139 -3.15 4.59 -6.95
N LYS A 140 -4.35 4.79 -7.50
CA LYS A 140 -4.92 6.12 -7.72
C LYS A 140 -5.92 6.45 -6.62
N LEU A 141 -5.82 7.66 -6.08
CA LEU A 141 -6.81 8.22 -5.19
C LEU A 141 -7.97 8.80 -5.99
N VAL A 142 -9.20 8.51 -5.59
CA VAL A 142 -10.41 9.07 -6.19
C VAL A 142 -10.79 10.35 -5.47
N THR A 143 -10.93 10.30 -4.15
CA THR A 143 -11.35 11.41 -3.28
C THR A 143 -11.07 11.03 -1.83
N THR A 144 -11.13 11.99 -0.91
CA THR A 144 -11.10 11.72 0.53
C THR A 144 -12.26 12.40 1.24
N TYR A 145 -12.60 11.92 2.43
CA TYR A 145 -13.57 12.59 3.29
C TYR A 145 -13.35 12.31 4.77
N LYS A 146 -13.77 13.24 5.61
CA LYS A 146 -13.92 13.05 7.05
C LYS A 146 -15.39 12.82 7.38
N PHE A 147 -15.68 11.76 8.13
CA PHE A 147 -17.04 11.42 8.55
C PHE A 147 -16.98 10.72 9.91
N ASN A 148 -17.87 11.08 10.83
CA ASN A 148 -17.90 10.55 12.21
C ASN A 148 -16.54 10.60 12.91
N GLY A 149 -15.78 11.68 12.69
CA GLY A 149 -14.46 11.88 13.27
C GLY A 149 -13.32 11.02 12.70
N HIS A 150 -13.57 10.28 11.62
CA HIS A 150 -12.56 9.46 10.94
C HIS A 150 -12.24 9.98 9.54
N TYR A 151 -10.99 9.83 9.12
CA TYR A 151 -10.56 10.12 7.75
C TYR A 151 -10.67 8.87 6.88
N HIS A 152 -11.17 9.07 5.66
CA HIS A 152 -11.42 8.04 4.68
C HIS A 152 -10.78 8.40 3.34
N LEU A 153 -10.16 7.42 2.71
CA LEU A 153 -9.60 7.50 1.37
C LEU A 153 -10.36 6.57 0.46
N LEU A 154 -10.78 7.07 -0.69
CA LEU A 154 -11.53 6.31 -1.67
C LEU A 154 -10.62 5.99 -2.86
N CYS A 155 -10.47 4.72 -3.19
CA CYS A 155 -9.64 4.25 -4.30
C CYS A 155 -10.42 3.27 -5.19
N PRO A 156 -10.04 3.09 -6.47
CA PRO A 156 -10.59 2.00 -7.28
C PRO A 156 -10.39 0.65 -6.59
N MET A 157 -11.39 -0.23 -6.65
CA MET A 157 -11.29 -1.54 -6.02
C MET A 157 -10.35 -2.45 -6.81
N ALA A 158 -9.37 -3.05 -6.13
CA ALA A 158 -8.53 -4.10 -6.67
C ALA A 158 -9.20 -5.48 -6.56
N LYS A 159 -8.80 -6.42 -7.42
CA LYS A 159 -9.30 -7.80 -7.37
C LYS A 159 -8.69 -8.59 -6.21
N ALA A 160 -7.40 -8.41 -5.98
CA ALA A 160 -6.63 -9.04 -4.91
C ALA A 160 -5.37 -8.21 -4.59
N ASN A 161 -4.69 -8.51 -3.48
CA ASN A 161 -3.27 -8.17 -3.35
C ASN A 161 -2.41 -9.29 -3.95
N LEU A 162 -1.10 -9.07 -4.10
CA LEU A 162 -0.19 -10.00 -4.75
C LEU A 162 -0.06 -11.33 -3.99
N ARG A 163 -0.09 -11.30 -2.64
CA ARG A 163 -0.10 -12.52 -1.82
C ARG A 163 -1.32 -13.39 -2.11
N ASP A 164 -2.51 -12.78 -2.13
CA ASP A 164 -3.77 -13.47 -2.41
C ASP A 164 -3.83 -13.92 -3.88
N TYR A 165 -3.27 -13.14 -4.80
CA TYR A 165 -3.14 -13.50 -6.21
C TYR A 165 -2.34 -14.80 -6.37
N TRP A 166 -1.16 -14.89 -5.74
CA TRP A 166 -0.30 -16.08 -5.84
C TRP A 166 -0.95 -17.36 -5.31
N LYS A 167 -1.78 -17.26 -4.25
CA LYS A 167 -2.52 -18.40 -3.69
C LYS A 167 -3.59 -18.95 -4.62
N VAL A 168 -4.28 -18.06 -5.33
CA VAL A 168 -5.45 -18.42 -6.15
C VAL A 168 -5.02 -18.84 -7.55
N TRP A 169 -4.05 -18.14 -8.15
CA TRP A 169 -3.64 -18.36 -9.52
C TRP A 169 -2.49 -19.36 -9.57
N LYS A 170 -2.75 -20.53 -10.18
CA LYS A 170 -1.73 -21.54 -10.43
C LYS A 170 -1.06 -21.27 -11.77
N VAL A 171 0.27 -21.37 -11.81
CA VAL A 171 1.05 -21.30 -13.06
C VAL A 171 0.56 -22.35 -14.08
N THR A 172 0.12 -23.51 -13.61
CA THR A 172 -0.44 -24.59 -14.45
C THR A 172 -1.79 -24.25 -15.10
N GLN A 173 -2.48 -23.19 -14.67
CA GLN A 173 -3.72 -22.70 -15.28
C GLN A 173 -3.48 -21.61 -16.33
N LEU A 174 -2.23 -21.17 -16.49
CA LEU A 174 -1.83 -20.18 -17.47
C LEU A 174 -1.72 -20.85 -18.84
N ARG A 175 -2.76 -20.71 -19.67
CA ARG A 175 -2.89 -21.36 -20.99
C ARG A 175 -1.75 -21.00 -21.96
N GLU A 176 -1.06 -19.89 -21.74
CA GLU A 176 -0.01 -19.34 -22.61
C GLU A 176 1.18 -18.89 -21.73
N LYS A 177 2.12 -19.82 -21.49
CA LYS A 177 3.25 -19.64 -20.57
C LYS A 177 4.12 -18.43 -20.92
N ASP A 178 4.33 -18.18 -22.21
CA ASP A 178 5.03 -16.99 -22.73
C ASP A 178 4.33 -15.70 -22.31
N LYS A 179 3.01 -15.59 -22.51
CA LYS A 179 2.27 -14.39 -22.13
C LYS A 179 2.31 -14.14 -20.63
N SER A 180 2.32 -15.18 -19.83
CA SER A 180 2.43 -15.07 -18.37
C SER A 180 3.80 -14.63 -17.89
N TYR A 181 4.87 -15.18 -18.45
CA TYR A 181 6.24 -14.78 -18.10
C TYR A 181 6.49 -13.33 -18.54
N LEU A 182 6.03 -12.96 -19.73
CA LEU A 182 6.12 -11.58 -20.22
C LEU A 182 5.28 -10.63 -19.36
N TRP A 183 4.07 -11.02 -18.97
CA TRP A 183 3.22 -10.24 -18.07
C TRP A 183 3.91 -10.01 -16.73
N ALA A 184 4.50 -11.04 -16.13
CA ALA A 184 5.19 -10.91 -14.86
C ALA A 184 6.39 -9.97 -14.97
N LEU A 185 7.22 -10.12 -16.01
CA LEU A 185 8.36 -9.24 -16.24
C LEU A 185 7.93 -7.78 -16.48
N ILE A 186 6.85 -7.55 -17.24
CA ILE A 186 6.28 -6.21 -17.44
C ILE A 186 5.82 -5.60 -16.10
N ASN A 187 5.19 -6.39 -15.23
CA ASN A 187 4.75 -5.89 -13.93
C ASN A 187 5.91 -5.66 -12.96
N ILE A 188 6.94 -6.50 -12.96
CA ILE A 188 8.18 -6.27 -12.20
C ILE A 188 8.84 -4.96 -12.66
N ALA A 189 8.94 -4.73 -13.96
CA ALA A 189 9.46 -3.47 -14.52
C ALA A 189 8.59 -2.27 -14.12
N GLY A 190 7.27 -2.44 -14.15
CA GLY A 190 6.30 -1.43 -13.76
C GLY A 190 6.37 -1.05 -12.27
N ILE A 191 6.55 -2.04 -11.39
CA ILE A 191 6.76 -1.83 -9.95
C ILE A 191 8.08 -1.09 -9.72
N ALA A 192 9.16 -1.48 -10.39
CA ALA A 192 10.45 -0.77 -10.29
C ALA A 192 10.34 0.71 -10.75
N SER A 193 9.65 0.96 -11.86
CA SER A 193 9.36 2.31 -12.36
C SER A 193 8.49 3.12 -11.37
N GLY A 194 7.46 2.50 -10.80
CA GLY A 194 6.63 3.11 -9.77
C GLY A 194 7.43 3.48 -8.51
N LEU A 195 8.36 2.61 -8.09
CA LEU A 195 9.24 2.90 -6.97
C LEU A 195 10.19 4.06 -7.28
N ASN A 196 10.76 4.11 -8.49
CA ASN A 196 11.61 5.22 -8.91
C ASN A 196 10.86 6.56 -8.83
N LEU A 197 9.59 6.59 -9.22
CA LEU A 197 8.76 7.79 -9.08
C LEU A 197 8.54 8.18 -7.60
N ILE A 198 8.35 7.22 -6.70
CA ILE A 198 8.25 7.46 -5.25
C ILE A 198 9.57 8.01 -4.69
N HIS A 199 10.70 7.44 -5.12
CA HIS A 199 12.04 7.81 -4.67
C HIS A 199 12.49 9.20 -5.12
N ASN A 200 11.86 9.74 -6.16
CA ASN A 200 12.08 11.10 -6.66
C ASN A 200 10.95 12.06 -6.27
N PHE A 201 10.04 11.63 -5.40
CA PHE A 201 8.98 12.50 -4.90
C PHE A 201 9.52 13.43 -3.80
N GLU A 202 9.44 14.75 -4.02
CA GLU A 202 9.81 15.72 -3.01
C GLU A 202 8.74 15.84 -1.91
N THR A 203 9.14 15.69 -0.66
CA THR A 203 8.22 15.84 0.48
C THR A 203 8.02 17.31 0.82
N LEU A 204 6.77 17.73 1.06
CA LEU A 204 6.45 19.13 1.44
C LEU A 204 7.06 19.58 2.78
N HIS A 205 7.43 18.62 3.62
CA HIS A 205 8.00 18.87 4.94
C HIS A 205 9.30 18.10 5.06
N ARG A 206 10.36 18.77 5.53
CA ARG A 206 11.55 18.10 6.05
C ARG A 206 11.09 17.15 7.15
N ALA A 207 11.51 15.90 7.08
CA ALA A 207 11.33 14.98 8.19
C ALA A 207 12.03 15.59 9.43
N GLU A 208 11.27 15.97 10.46
CA GLU A 208 11.90 16.34 11.73
C GLU A 208 12.50 15.07 12.37
N PRO A 209 13.75 15.09 12.87
CA PRO A 209 14.33 13.92 13.50
C PRO A 209 13.43 13.45 14.64
N ASP A 210 13.00 12.19 14.58
CA ASP A 210 12.10 11.60 15.57
C ASP A 210 12.79 11.64 16.95
N LYS A 211 12.30 12.55 17.81
CA LYS A 211 12.73 12.65 19.21
C LYS A 211 12.01 11.64 20.10
N THR A 212 11.07 10.88 19.56
CA THR A 212 10.34 9.86 20.32
C THR A 212 11.09 8.54 20.27
N ASN A 213 11.22 7.88 21.42
CA ASN A 213 11.76 6.51 21.54
C ASN A 213 10.72 5.51 21.00
N SER A 214 10.43 5.56 19.70
CA SER A 214 9.46 4.69 19.05
C SER A 214 9.98 3.24 19.07
N THR A 215 9.57 2.50 20.11
CA THR A 215 9.98 1.12 20.33
C THR A 215 9.09 0.22 19.48
N ILE A 216 9.64 -0.40 18.42
CA ILE A 216 8.97 -1.46 17.65
C ILE A 216 8.97 -2.75 18.48
N SER A 217 8.22 -2.74 19.59
CA SER A 217 7.94 -3.92 20.38
C SER A 217 6.60 -4.45 19.89
N GLN A 218 6.60 -5.56 19.16
CA GLN A 218 5.53 -6.56 19.31
C GLN A 218 5.76 -7.89 18.59
N SER A 219 6.68 -8.00 17.61
CA SER A 219 6.98 -9.32 16.99
C SER A 219 8.20 -10.02 17.61
N ARG A 220 9.18 -9.27 18.13
CA ARG A 220 10.40 -9.82 18.77
C ARG A 220 10.87 -8.94 19.92
N PRO A 221 10.88 -9.41 21.18
CA PRO A 221 11.32 -8.62 22.34
C PRO A 221 12.76 -8.10 22.25
N SER A 222 13.61 -8.79 21.47
CA SER A 222 15.00 -8.48 21.17
C SER A 222 15.17 -7.33 20.17
N TRP A 223 14.15 -7.01 19.38
CA TRP A 223 14.19 -6.00 18.32
C TRP A 223 13.73 -4.64 18.85
N LYS A 224 14.59 -4.01 19.66
CA LYS A 224 14.42 -2.62 20.06
C LYS A 224 15.47 -1.80 19.32
N PHE A 225 15.06 -1.16 18.23
CA PHE A 225 15.95 -0.32 17.44
C PHE A 225 15.37 1.08 17.25
N ARG A 226 16.26 2.08 17.21
CA ARG A 226 15.90 3.46 16.85
C ARG A 226 16.03 3.66 15.35
N MET A 227 14.98 4.22 14.74
CA MET A 227 15.06 4.67 13.35
C MET A 227 15.73 6.03 13.26
N THR A 228 16.80 6.10 12.47
CA THR A 228 17.44 7.36 12.09
C THR A 228 17.43 7.45 10.57
N LEU A 229 17.04 8.59 10.01
CA LEU A 229 17.09 8.82 8.56
C LEU A 229 18.49 9.26 8.14
N ALA A 230 18.93 8.85 6.95
CA ALA A 230 20.12 9.43 6.35
C ALA A 230 19.88 10.92 6.00
N PRO A 231 20.83 11.84 6.25
CA PRO A 231 20.62 13.28 6.05
C PRO A 231 20.20 13.69 4.63
N SER A 232 20.62 12.95 3.60
CA SER A 232 20.26 13.21 2.19
C SER A 232 18.80 12.85 1.87
N GLU A 233 18.10 12.16 2.77
CA GLU A 233 16.79 11.55 2.52
C GLU A 233 15.65 12.36 3.17
N GLU A 234 15.94 13.50 3.80
CA GLU A 234 14.93 14.36 4.47
C GLU A 234 13.93 15.03 3.52
N SER A 235 14.24 15.04 2.21
CA SER A 235 13.49 15.74 1.17
C SER A 235 12.89 14.82 0.11
N PHE A 236 13.18 13.52 0.15
CA PHE A 236 12.76 12.54 -0.86
C PHE A 236 11.88 11.45 -0.25
N GLY A 237 10.94 10.94 -1.05
CA GLY A 237 10.00 9.91 -0.65
C GLY A 237 10.65 8.52 -0.53
N ARG A 238 10.14 7.74 0.43
CA ARG A 238 10.38 6.30 0.60
C ARG A 238 9.05 5.63 0.91
N HIS A 239 8.84 4.40 0.44
CA HIS A 239 7.65 3.65 0.77
C HIS A 239 7.69 3.08 2.19
N GLY A 240 8.75 2.32 2.52
CA GLY A 240 9.05 1.81 3.85
C GLY A 240 8.15 0.70 4.41
N ASP A 241 7.33 0.07 3.57
CA ASP A 241 6.51 -1.09 3.92
C ASP A 241 6.19 -1.92 2.67
N LEU A 242 7.12 -2.02 1.73
CA LEU A 242 6.87 -2.85 0.55
C LEU A 242 6.80 -4.32 0.98
N LYS A 243 5.69 -4.94 0.61
CA LYS A 243 5.38 -6.35 0.83
C LYS A 243 4.28 -6.77 -0.16
N PRO A 244 4.08 -8.06 -0.43
CA PRO A 244 3.09 -8.52 -1.40
C PRO A 244 1.66 -8.09 -1.07
N GLU A 245 1.33 -7.87 0.20
CA GLU A 245 0.01 -7.39 0.63
C GLU A 245 -0.26 -5.92 0.22
N ASN A 246 0.81 -5.13 -0.02
CA ASN A 246 0.76 -3.74 -0.45
C ASN A 246 0.99 -3.59 -1.97
N ILE A 247 0.89 -4.68 -2.73
CA ILE A 247 0.87 -4.66 -4.20
C ILE A 247 -0.48 -5.21 -4.64
N LEU A 248 -1.28 -4.37 -5.29
CA LEU A 248 -2.65 -4.67 -5.68
C LEU A 248 -2.72 -5.14 -7.13
N TRP A 249 -3.43 -6.23 -7.37
CA TRP A 249 -3.78 -6.69 -8.70
C TRP A 249 -5.11 -6.08 -9.15
N VAL A 250 -5.05 -5.26 -10.18
CA VAL A 250 -6.19 -4.60 -10.82
C VAL A 250 -6.37 -5.13 -12.23
N THR A 251 -7.61 -5.34 -12.65
CA THR A 251 -7.94 -5.66 -14.05
C THR A 251 -8.69 -4.47 -14.61
N ASP A 252 -8.39 -4.06 -15.85
CA ASP A 252 -9.22 -3.06 -16.50
C ASP A 252 -10.68 -3.53 -16.49
N THR A 253 -11.58 -2.57 -16.28
CA THR A 253 -13.01 -2.78 -16.40
C THR A 253 -13.31 -3.33 -17.79
N GLU A 254 -13.64 -4.61 -17.84
CA GLU A 254 -14.21 -5.32 -19.00
C GLU A 254 -13.25 -5.57 -20.19
N GLY A 255 -12.21 -6.39 -19.97
CA GLY A 255 -11.76 -7.34 -21.01
C GLY A 255 -10.82 -6.83 -22.10
N ILE A 256 -10.13 -5.70 -21.93
CA ILE A 256 -9.15 -5.21 -22.92
C ILE A 256 -7.76 -5.85 -22.72
N ASN A 257 -7.41 -6.25 -21.49
CA ASN A 257 -6.21 -7.05 -21.18
C ASN A 257 -6.53 -8.03 -20.04
N ASP A 258 -6.75 -9.30 -20.35
CA ASP A 258 -7.20 -10.31 -19.38
C ASP A 258 -6.24 -10.54 -18.21
N ALA A 259 -4.96 -10.19 -18.34
CA ALA A 259 -3.95 -10.47 -17.32
C ALA A 259 -3.91 -9.44 -16.16
N GLY A 260 -4.47 -8.24 -16.35
CA GLY A 260 -4.44 -7.16 -15.35
C GLY A 260 -3.05 -6.53 -15.14
N VAL A 261 -2.93 -5.71 -14.10
CA VAL A 261 -1.76 -4.89 -13.75
C VAL A 261 -1.56 -4.93 -12.23
N LEU A 262 -0.30 -4.91 -11.80
CA LEU A 262 0.08 -4.77 -10.40
C LEU A 262 0.38 -3.30 -10.05
N GLN A 263 -0.18 -2.82 -8.94
CA GLN A 263 -0.03 -1.45 -8.47
C GLN A 263 0.50 -1.41 -7.05
N ILE A 264 1.51 -0.59 -6.78
CA ILE A 264 1.97 -0.30 -5.42
C ILE A 264 0.87 0.48 -4.70
N SER A 265 0.51 0.06 -3.49
CA SER A 265 -0.46 0.71 -2.62
C SER A 265 0.10 0.97 -1.22
N ASP A 266 -0.69 1.65 -0.39
CA ASP A 266 -0.36 1.88 1.01
C ASP A 266 1.01 2.55 1.22
N PHE A 267 1.20 3.67 0.51
CA PHE A 267 2.36 4.53 0.67
C PHE A 267 2.47 4.97 2.12
N GLY A 268 3.41 4.37 2.85
CA GLY A 268 3.48 4.39 4.31
C GLY A 268 3.94 5.72 4.92
N LEU A 269 3.48 6.87 4.42
CA LEU A 269 4.01 8.17 4.89
C LEU A 269 3.71 8.50 6.35
N GLY A 270 2.66 7.91 6.95
CA GLY A 270 2.45 8.00 8.39
C GLY A 270 3.54 7.33 9.25
N ARG A 271 4.49 6.60 8.62
CA ARG A 271 5.55 5.84 9.29
C ARG A 271 6.88 6.58 9.41
N PHE A 272 6.98 7.81 8.93
CA PHE A 272 8.16 8.64 9.18
C PHE A 272 8.26 9.10 10.65
N HIS A 273 7.17 9.02 11.43
CA HIS A 273 7.13 9.52 12.82
C HIS A 273 6.37 8.65 13.83
N ARG A 274 5.78 7.50 13.43
CA ARG A 274 5.06 6.63 14.38
C ARG A 274 5.23 5.17 14.03
N PHE A 275 6.30 4.58 14.54
CA PHE A 275 6.20 3.20 15.03
C PHE A 275 5.77 3.20 16.50
N GLU A 276 4.73 3.96 16.83
CA GLU A 276 4.03 3.81 18.10
C GLU A 276 2.96 2.72 17.94
N SER A 277 3.23 1.61 18.62
CA SER A 277 2.24 0.71 19.22
C SER A 277 1.14 0.17 18.29
N LYS A 278 1.33 -1.08 17.85
CA LYS A 278 0.24 -2.02 17.50
C LYS A 278 -0.70 -2.34 18.70
N SER A 279 -0.78 -1.47 19.73
CA SER A 279 -1.32 -1.74 21.07
C SER A 279 -2.84 -1.93 21.18
N LYS A 280 -3.57 -1.96 20.06
CA LYS A 280 -5.01 -2.23 20.06
C LYS A 280 -5.44 -3.46 19.25
N ALA A 281 -4.50 -4.16 18.61
CA ALA A 281 -4.79 -5.44 17.96
C ALA A 281 -4.57 -6.59 18.93
N ASP A 282 -5.50 -7.55 18.94
CA ASP A 282 -5.35 -8.82 19.67
C ASP A 282 -4.01 -9.48 19.26
N PRO A 283 -3.10 -9.79 20.22
CA PRO A 283 -1.81 -10.43 19.95
C PRO A 283 -1.92 -11.71 19.11
N LYS A 284 -3.09 -12.37 19.13
CA LYS A 284 -3.35 -13.59 18.36
C LYS A 284 -3.59 -13.37 16.86
N ASN A 285 -3.78 -12.12 16.42
CA ASN A 285 -4.09 -11.76 15.02
C ASN A 285 -3.01 -10.87 14.36
N ILE A 286 -1.83 -10.70 14.98
CA ILE A 286 -0.73 -9.92 14.40
C ILE A 286 0.07 -10.80 13.42
N ASN A 287 -0.56 -11.20 12.32
CA ASN A 287 0.08 -11.90 11.20
C ASN A 287 0.92 -10.92 10.36
N GLY A 288 2.06 -10.49 10.90
CA GLY A 288 3.05 -9.74 10.14
C GLY A 288 4.43 -10.04 10.67
N SER A 289 5.04 -11.13 10.19
CA SER A 289 6.48 -11.33 10.32
C SER A 289 7.20 -10.16 9.62
N PRO A 290 8.28 -9.61 10.18
CA PRO A 290 9.07 -8.55 9.56
C PRO A 290 9.92 -9.08 8.37
N THR A 291 9.39 -10.03 7.60
CA THR A 291 10.06 -10.80 6.55
C THR A 291 10.78 -9.92 5.52
N TYR A 292 10.16 -8.79 5.12
CA TYR A 292 10.67 -7.88 4.08
C TYR A 292 11.51 -6.72 4.62
N VAL A 293 11.72 -6.66 5.94
CA VAL A 293 12.54 -5.65 6.59
C VAL A 293 14.01 -5.90 6.25
N PRO A 294 14.81 -4.86 5.96
CA PRO A 294 16.22 -5.02 5.66
C PRO A 294 17.09 -5.01 6.92
N PRO A 295 18.33 -5.54 6.85
CA PRO A 295 19.22 -5.69 8.00
C PRO A 295 19.68 -4.37 8.63
N GLU A 296 19.74 -3.26 7.90
CA GLU A 296 20.12 -1.95 8.46
C GLU A 296 19.21 -1.50 9.60
N LEU A 297 17.96 -1.96 9.62
CA LEU A 297 16.97 -1.56 10.62
C LEU A 297 17.31 -2.11 12.02
N PRO A 298 17.45 -3.44 12.25
CA PRO A 298 17.93 -3.93 13.55
C PRO A 298 19.40 -3.64 13.84
N LEU A 299 20.19 -3.27 12.83
CA LEU A 299 21.57 -2.78 13.01
C LEU A 299 21.63 -1.30 13.43
N GLU A 300 20.49 -0.63 13.61
CA GLU A 300 20.38 0.80 13.94
C GLU A 300 21.16 1.72 12.98
N ARG A 301 21.31 1.30 11.73
CA ARG A 301 21.97 2.10 10.70
C ARG A 301 20.98 3.10 10.09
N PRO A 302 21.47 4.23 9.56
CA PRO A 302 20.59 5.20 8.91
C PRO A 302 19.79 4.58 7.76
N ILE A 303 18.47 4.78 7.80
CA ILE A 303 17.54 4.29 6.78
C ILE A 303 17.52 5.26 5.61
N SER A 304 17.55 4.70 4.40
CA SER A 304 17.48 5.40 3.13
C SER A 304 16.47 4.74 2.19
N ARG A 305 16.29 5.30 0.99
CA ARG A 305 15.52 4.69 -0.11
C ARG A 305 15.92 3.26 -0.45
N GLU A 306 17.16 2.86 -0.18
CA GLU A 306 17.65 1.48 -0.41
C GLU A 306 16.99 0.44 0.51
N TYR A 307 16.29 0.87 1.54
CA TYR A 307 15.36 0.02 2.29
C TYR A 307 14.34 -0.63 1.36
N ASP A 308 13.73 0.17 0.48
CA ASP A 308 12.69 -0.32 -0.44
C ASP A 308 13.27 -1.25 -1.50
N ILE A 309 14.54 -1.06 -1.89
CA ILE A 309 15.25 -1.91 -2.84
C ILE A 309 15.42 -3.32 -2.27
N TRP A 310 15.77 -3.44 -0.98
CA TRP A 310 15.80 -4.75 -0.31
C TRP A 310 14.41 -5.39 -0.27
N SER A 311 13.39 -4.64 0.17
CA SER A 311 12.02 -5.17 0.24
C SER A 311 11.51 -5.62 -1.13
N LEU A 312 11.80 -4.89 -2.21
CA LEU A 312 11.51 -5.35 -3.57
C LEU A 312 12.34 -6.57 -3.97
N GLY A 313 13.59 -6.70 -3.53
CA GLY A 313 14.42 -7.88 -3.80
C GLY A 313 13.80 -9.15 -3.23
N CYS A 314 13.27 -9.07 -2.01
CA CYS A 314 12.49 -10.14 -1.39
C CYS A 314 11.25 -10.49 -2.21
N ILE A 315 10.47 -9.47 -2.60
CA ILE A 315 9.23 -9.66 -3.38
C ILE A 315 9.52 -10.26 -4.76
N PHE A 316 10.57 -9.80 -5.44
CA PHE A 316 10.95 -10.29 -6.75
C PHE A 316 11.45 -11.74 -6.69
N LEU A 317 12.18 -12.13 -5.64
CA LEU A 317 12.57 -13.52 -5.44
C LEU A 317 11.37 -14.44 -5.21
N GLU A 318 10.39 -13.99 -4.42
CA GLU A 318 9.11 -14.72 -4.27
C GLU A 318 8.35 -14.77 -5.59
N PHE A 319 8.33 -13.69 -6.38
CA PHE A 319 7.69 -13.71 -7.69
C PHE A 319 8.35 -14.74 -8.63
N ILE A 320 9.69 -14.77 -8.69
CA ILE A 320 10.44 -15.75 -9.49
C ILE A 320 10.12 -17.17 -9.01
N THR A 321 10.13 -17.40 -7.69
CA THR A 321 9.78 -18.68 -7.09
C THR A 321 8.37 -19.10 -7.48
N TRP A 322 7.39 -18.19 -7.38
CA TRP A 322 6.01 -18.46 -7.77
C TRP A 322 5.88 -18.75 -9.28
N LEU A 323 6.63 -18.06 -10.15
CA LEU A 323 6.60 -18.31 -11.59
C LEU A 323 7.08 -19.70 -11.99
N LEU A 324 8.03 -20.25 -11.25
CA LEU A 324 8.62 -21.57 -11.51
C LEU A 324 7.87 -22.69 -10.79
N GLU A 325 7.55 -22.49 -9.51
CA GLU A 325 7.10 -23.54 -8.60
C GLU A 325 5.70 -23.28 -7.98
N GLY A 326 5.08 -22.13 -8.28
CA GLY A 326 3.74 -21.78 -7.79
C GLY A 326 3.68 -21.49 -6.28
N GLN A 327 2.49 -21.66 -5.69
CA GLN A 327 2.26 -21.45 -4.26
C GLN A 327 3.05 -22.45 -3.40
N ASP A 328 3.17 -23.72 -3.84
CA ASP A 328 3.89 -24.75 -3.10
C ASP A 328 5.38 -24.38 -2.97
N GLY A 329 5.99 -23.86 -4.04
CA GLY A 329 7.36 -23.34 -3.99
C GLY A 329 7.54 -22.12 -3.08
N LEU A 330 6.52 -21.26 -2.95
CA LEU A 330 6.56 -20.16 -1.98
C LEU A 330 6.56 -20.66 -0.53
N ASP A 331 5.76 -21.70 -0.26
CA ASP A 331 5.67 -22.32 1.07
C ASP A 331 6.99 -23.03 1.41
N ASP A 332 7.53 -23.83 0.47
CA ASP A 332 8.86 -24.46 0.59
C ASP A 332 9.98 -23.42 0.77
N PHE A 333 9.92 -22.30 0.04
CA PHE A 333 10.90 -21.24 0.18
C PHE A 333 10.81 -20.58 1.56
N SER A 334 9.60 -20.30 2.03
CA SER A 334 9.39 -19.77 3.38
C SER A 334 9.98 -20.70 4.42
N ASP A 335 9.83 -22.02 4.27
CA ASP A 335 10.41 -23.01 5.17
C ASP A 335 11.94 -23.09 5.03
N ALA A 336 12.49 -23.03 3.82
CA ALA A 336 13.93 -23.05 3.58
C ALA A 336 14.67 -21.84 4.17
N ARG A 337 13.97 -20.71 4.37
CA ARG A 337 14.53 -19.52 5.04
C ARG A 337 14.39 -19.53 6.56
N LYS A 338 13.51 -20.38 7.12
CA LYS A 338 13.31 -20.46 8.57
C LYS A 338 14.58 -20.94 9.24
N GLU A 339 15.10 -20.10 10.11
CA GLU A 339 16.28 -20.39 10.92
C GLU A 339 16.15 -19.65 12.25
N LYS A 340 16.69 -20.26 13.31
CA LYS A 340 16.77 -19.63 14.62
C LYS A 340 17.80 -18.51 14.58
N ALA A 341 17.34 -17.29 14.81
CA ALA A 341 18.22 -16.15 14.98
C ALA A 341 19.04 -16.26 16.29
N ASN A 342 20.05 -15.40 16.44
CA ASN A 342 20.97 -15.41 17.59
C ASN A 342 20.27 -15.21 18.94
N ASP A 343 19.07 -14.65 18.95
CA ASP A 343 18.22 -14.47 20.15
C ASP A 343 17.42 -15.73 20.50
N GLY A 344 17.62 -16.84 19.78
CA GLY A 344 16.92 -18.11 19.95
C GLY A 344 15.50 -18.13 19.38
N ILE A 345 15.04 -17.02 18.77
CA ILE A 345 13.73 -16.93 18.15
C ILE A 345 13.85 -17.39 16.69
N GLU A 346 12.93 -18.25 16.25
CA GLU A 346 12.80 -18.63 14.85
C GLU A 346 12.09 -17.52 14.07
N ASP A 347 12.63 -17.13 12.92
CA ASP A 347 11.98 -16.26 11.94
C ASP A 347 12.33 -16.70 10.51
N ASP A 348 11.64 -16.09 9.55
CA ASP A 348 11.74 -16.29 8.11
C ASP A 348 12.34 -15.09 7.36
N THR A 349 13.09 -14.22 8.05
CA THR A 349 13.75 -13.06 7.43
C THR A 349 14.78 -13.47 6.39
N TYR A 350 15.14 -12.56 5.48
CA TYR A 350 16.08 -12.83 4.40
C TYR A 350 17.56 -12.71 4.83
N TYR A 351 17.82 -12.34 6.08
CA TYR A 351 19.17 -12.16 6.61
C TYR A 351 19.34 -12.80 7.98
N ILE A 352 20.59 -13.03 8.37
CA ILE A 352 20.98 -13.22 9.76
C ILE A 352 21.90 -12.09 10.20
N LEU A 353 21.85 -11.79 11.49
CA LEU A 353 22.81 -10.91 12.13
C LEU A 353 23.93 -11.75 12.74
N TYR A 354 25.15 -11.25 12.75
CA TYR A 354 26.30 -11.92 13.37
C TYR A 354 27.30 -10.90 13.90
N ASN A 355 28.10 -11.29 14.89
CA ASN A 355 29.16 -10.45 15.42
C ASN A 355 30.42 -10.61 14.55
N ALA A 356 30.77 -9.56 13.82
CA ALA A 356 32.05 -9.42 13.12
C ALA A 356 33.07 -8.69 14.02
N GLU A 357 34.34 -8.66 13.61
CA GLU A 357 35.38 -7.88 14.31
C GLU A 357 35.05 -6.37 14.38
N SER A 358 34.37 -5.86 13.35
CA SER A 358 33.88 -4.48 13.19
C SER A 358 32.60 -4.18 13.99
N GLY A 359 31.98 -5.18 14.63
CA GLY A 359 30.71 -5.06 15.34
C GLY A 359 29.60 -5.93 14.74
N LEU A 360 28.34 -5.64 15.10
CA LEU A 360 27.18 -6.39 14.59
C LEU A 360 26.98 -6.08 13.09
N GLU A 361 26.91 -7.13 12.29
CA GLU A 361 26.71 -7.07 10.85
C GLU A 361 25.56 -7.99 10.41
N GLY A 362 25.05 -7.75 9.20
CA GLY A 362 24.03 -8.58 8.57
C GLY A 362 24.61 -9.29 7.34
N LYS A 363 24.14 -10.49 7.06
CA LYS A 363 24.38 -11.20 5.80
C LYS A 363 23.10 -11.90 5.35
N VAL A 364 22.94 -12.08 4.04
CA VAL A 364 21.84 -12.89 3.48
C VAL A 364 21.91 -14.31 4.04
N ARG A 365 20.75 -14.90 4.35
CA ARG A 365 20.71 -16.28 4.88
C ARG A 365 21.22 -17.27 3.85
N GLU A 366 21.88 -18.31 4.32
CA GLU A 366 22.31 -19.41 3.45
C GLU A 366 21.11 -20.09 2.77
N GLY A 367 19.98 -20.22 3.46
CA GLY A 367 18.74 -20.73 2.88
C GLY A 367 18.23 -19.91 1.68
N VAL A 368 18.39 -18.58 1.71
CA VAL A 368 18.03 -17.70 0.59
C VAL A 368 18.97 -17.91 -0.60
N THR A 369 20.27 -17.96 -0.33
CA THR A 369 21.30 -18.18 -1.36
C THR A 369 21.13 -19.55 -2.04
N LYS A 370 20.99 -20.62 -1.23
CA LYS A 370 20.70 -21.99 -1.70
C LYS A 370 19.42 -22.07 -2.52
N TRP A 371 18.40 -21.33 -2.11
CA TRP A 371 17.16 -21.27 -2.88
C TRP A 371 17.38 -20.68 -4.27
N MET A 372 18.07 -19.54 -4.38
CA MET A 372 18.41 -18.95 -5.69
C MET A 372 19.24 -19.91 -6.55
N GLU A 373 20.20 -20.63 -5.97
CA GLU A 373 20.99 -21.63 -6.68
C GLU A 373 20.15 -22.81 -7.18
N ARG A 374 19.19 -23.29 -6.38
CA ARG A 374 18.21 -24.29 -6.81
C ARG A 374 17.37 -23.77 -7.99
N LEU A 375 16.85 -22.54 -7.90
CA LEU A 375 16.05 -21.95 -8.99
C LEU A 375 16.87 -21.79 -10.29
N ARG A 376 18.18 -21.53 -10.21
CA ARG A 376 19.07 -21.51 -11.40
C ARG A 376 19.22 -22.88 -12.06
N GLN A 377 19.03 -23.96 -11.31
CA GLN A 377 19.11 -25.34 -11.81
C GLN A 377 17.75 -25.87 -12.26
N ASP A 378 16.67 -25.11 -12.08
CA ASP A 378 15.35 -25.52 -12.52
C ASP A 378 15.28 -25.61 -14.05
N HIS A 379 14.67 -26.68 -14.55
CA HIS A 379 14.52 -26.95 -15.98
C HIS A 379 13.72 -25.88 -16.74
N CYS A 380 12.87 -25.10 -16.06
CA CYS A 380 12.14 -23.97 -16.63
C CYS A 380 12.86 -22.62 -16.44
N CYS A 381 14.08 -22.62 -15.90
CA CYS A 381 14.89 -21.42 -15.70
C CYS A 381 15.42 -20.90 -17.03
N SER A 382 14.75 -19.88 -17.58
CA SER A 382 15.15 -19.22 -18.82
C SER A 382 16.25 -18.18 -18.59
N GLU A 383 16.86 -17.68 -19.67
CA GLU A 383 17.85 -16.59 -19.59
C GLU A 383 17.26 -15.34 -18.93
N MET A 384 15.98 -15.05 -19.14
CA MET A 384 15.25 -13.99 -18.45
C MET A 384 15.20 -14.20 -16.93
N ILE A 385 14.91 -15.42 -16.47
CA ILE A 385 14.89 -15.74 -15.04
C ILE A 385 16.29 -15.65 -14.44
N LEU A 386 17.32 -16.11 -15.16
CA LEU A 386 18.72 -15.98 -14.74
C LEU A 386 19.12 -14.51 -14.58
N ASP A 387 18.79 -13.66 -15.56
CA ASP A 387 19.02 -12.21 -15.51
C ASP A 387 18.33 -11.56 -14.29
N LEU A 388 17.07 -11.93 -14.02
CA LEU A 388 16.33 -11.46 -12.84
C LEU A 388 16.98 -11.94 -11.53
N LEU A 389 17.38 -13.21 -11.44
CA LEU A 389 18.06 -13.76 -10.27
C LEU A 389 19.41 -13.08 -10.00
N HIS A 390 20.17 -12.73 -11.05
CA HIS A 390 21.39 -11.93 -10.92
C HIS A 390 21.12 -10.54 -10.35
N VAL A 391 20.10 -9.84 -10.85
CA VAL A 391 19.74 -8.52 -10.28
C VAL A 391 19.30 -8.64 -8.83
N VAL A 392 18.44 -9.61 -8.51
CA VAL A 392 17.98 -9.84 -7.13
C VAL A 392 19.16 -10.13 -6.19
N GLN A 393 20.02 -11.08 -6.54
CA GLN A 393 21.12 -11.50 -5.70
C GLN A 393 22.21 -10.44 -5.57
N ASP A 394 22.69 -9.92 -6.70
CA ASP A 394 23.95 -9.17 -6.75
C ASP A 394 23.73 -7.65 -6.69
N ARG A 395 22.48 -7.18 -6.81
CA ARG A 395 22.15 -5.75 -6.84
C ARG A 395 21.11 -5.32 -5.81
N MET A 396 20.23 -6.23 -5.33
CA MET A 396 19.12 -5.86 -4.43
C MET A 396 19.28 -6.45 -3.02
N LEU A 397 19.46 -7.76 -2.90
CA LEU A 397 19.62 -8.47 -1.62
C LEU A 397 21.06 -8.38 -1.10
N ILE A 398 21.57 -7.16 -0.97
CA ILE A 398 22.90 -6.90 -0.39
C ILE A 398 22.72 -6.34 1.02
N ALA A 399 23.44 -6.88 2.01
CA ALA A 399 23.26 -6.47 3.40
C ALA A 399 23.66 -5.01 3.66
N ASN A 400 24.68 -4.50 2.97
CA ASN A 400 25.04 -3.09 3.03
C ASN A 400 24.17 -2.27 2.07
N PRO A 401 23.34 -1.32 2.56
CA PRO A 401 22.46 -0.53 1.70
C PRO A 401 23.21 0.32 0.67
N LYS A 402 24.46 0.74 0.93
CA LYS A 402 25.24 1.57 0.00
C LYS A 402 25.62 0.85 -1.30
N ASP A 403 25.69 -0.48 -1.24
CA ASP A 403 26.09 -1.31 -2.37
C ASP A 403 24.87 -1.75 -3.22
N ARG A 404 23.65 -1.46 -2.74
CA ARG A 404 22.42 -1.76 -3.48
C ARG A 404 22.24 -0.79 -4.65
N VAL A 405 21.64 -1.31 -5.71
CA VAL A 405 21.21 -0.54 -6.87
C VAL A 405 20.21 0.56 -6.48
N LYS A 406 20.27 1.70 -7.15
CA LYS A 406 19.29 2.78 -7.01
C LYS A 406 18.05 2.50 -7.87
N ALA A 407 16.92 3.13 -7.55
CA ALA A 407 15.65 2.80 -8.22
C ALA A 407 15.62 3.12 -9.72
N ASP A 408 16.30 4.18 -10.15
CA ASP A 408 16.45 4.57 -11.56
C ASP A 408 17.30 3.58 -12.37
N GLU A 409 18.40 3.11 -11.78
CA GLU A 409 19.22 2.07 -12.39
C GLU A 409 18.48 0.72 -12.41
N LEU A 410 17.76 0.37 -11.32
CA LEU A 410 16.93 -0.84 -11.26
C LEU A 410 15.86 -0.84 -12.35
N GLU A 411 15.13 0.27 -12.49
CA GLU A 411 14.15 0.45 -13.56
C GLU A 411 14.80 0.22 -14.93
N SER A 412 15.97 0.84 -15.17
CA SER A 412 16.69 0.72 -16.44
C SER A 412 17.11 -0.74 -16.73
N LEU A 413 17.65 -1.45 -15.74
CA LEU A 413 18.05 -2.85 -15.87
C LEU A 413 16.87 -3.75 -16.26
N ILE A 414 15.74 -3.63 -15.57
CA ILE A 414 14.58 -4.50 -15.81
C ILE A 414 13.87 -4.11 -17.12
N GLN A 415 13.80 -2.82 -17.47
CA GLN A 415 13.27 -2.38 -18.77
C GLN A 415 14.10 -2.93 -19.94
N ASN A 416 15.42 -3.09 -19.78
CA ASN A 416 16.26 -3.74 -20.78
C ASN A 416 15.85 -5.21 -20.97
N MET A 417 15.57 -5.93 -19.88
CA MET A 417 15.08 -7.31 -19.94
C MET A 417 13.71 -7.39 -20.63
N VAL A 418 12.78 -6.47 -20.35
CA VAL A 418 11.49 -6.38 -21.05
C VAL A 418 11.69 -6.20 -22.56
N ARG A 419 12.63 -5.34 -22.98
CA ARG A 419 12.95 -5.13 -24.40
C ARG A 419 13.49 -6.41 -25.06
N LYS A 420 14.40 -7.12 -24.40
CA LYS A 420 14.90 -8.43 -24.87
C LYS A 420 13.75 -9.45 -25.01
N ALA A 421 12.92 -9.58 -23.97
CA ALA A 421 11.80 -10.53 -23.91
C ALA A 421 10.75 -10.31 -25.00
N LYS A 422 10.42 -9.05 -25.31
CA LYS A 422 9.47 -8.74 -26.41
C LYS A 422 9.99 -9.14 -27.79
N GLY A 423 11.31 -9.20 -27.96
CA GLY A 423 11.96 -9.57 -29.23
C GLY A 423 12.38 -11.05 -29.31
N SER A 424 12.28 -11.81 -28.22
CA SER A 424 12.81 -13.18 -28.16
C SER A 424 12.02 -14.04 -27.15
N THR A 425 11.17 -14.92 -27.67
CA THR A 425 10.51 -15.97 -26.87
C THR A 425 11.55 -16.93 -26.26
N PHE A 426 12.68 -17.13 -26.93
CA PHE A 426 13.79 -17.94 -26.42
C PHE A 426 14.38 -17.36 -25.13
N TYR A 427 14.63 -16.05 -25.08
CA TYR A 427 15.07 -15.38 -23.85
C TYR A 427 14.05 -15.57 -22.72
N LEU A 428 12.76 -15.52 -23.06
CA LEU A 428 11.67 -15.57 -22.10
C LEU A 428 11.42 -16.96 -21.51
N LEU A 429 11.45 -18.01 -22.33
CA LEU A 429 11.03 -19.37 -21.95
C LEU A 429 12.12 -20.44 -22.04
N GLY A 430 13.25 -20.17 -22.69
CA GLY A 430 14.23 -21.20 -23.03
C GLY A 430 13.80 -22.06 -24.23
N TYR A 431 14.44 -23.23 -24.38
CA TYR A 431 14.14 -24.26 -25.39
C TYR A 431 13.20 -25.33 -24.86
#